data_AF-A0A924I0T4-F1
#
_entry.id   AF-A0A924I0T4-F1
#
_cell.length_a   1.000
_cell.length_b   1.000
_cell.length_c   1.000
_cell.angle_alpha   90.00
_cell.angle_beta   90.00
_cell.angle_gamma   90.00
#
_symmetry.space_group_name_H-M   'P 1'
#
loop_
_entity.id
_entity.type
_entity.pdbx_description
1 polymer ?
#
loop_
_entity_poly.entity_id
_entity_poly.type
_entity_poly.pdbx_seq_one_letter_code
_entity_poly.pdbx_strand_id
1 'polypeptide(L)'
;MTTNFSAQVYQNAYLPEGSREVNAIMTVVADGEEGTSVNSTEKVFGIICDTSGSMDGEKMVAAKSAIAKLIELLPEETYFFVVTGSSK
;
A
#
# COMPACT_ATOMS: atom_id res chain seq x y z
N MET A 1 -12.45 6.44 -14.31
CA MET A 1 -11.19 6.00 -14.97
C MET A 1 -10.89 4.59 -14.49
N THR A 2 -10.54 3.67 -15.38
CA THR A 2 -10.36 2.24 -15.08
C THR A 2 -8.89 1.93 -14.82
N THR A 3 -8.56 1.25 -13.72
CA THR A 3 -7.24 0.61 -13.59
C THR A 3 -7.14 -0.47 -14.66
N ASN A 4 -6.12 -0.39 -15.51
CA ASN A 4 -5.83 -1.43 -16.49
C ASN A 4 -4.77 -2.36 -15.89
N PHE A 5 -5.04 -3.66 -15.95
CA PHE A 5 -4.02 -4.65 -15.60
C PHE A 5 -3.54 -5.30 -16.88
N SER A 6 -2.21 -5.41 -17.04
CA SER A 6 -1.59 -6.22 -18.09
C SER A 6 -0.76 -7.34 -17.45
N ALA A 7 -0.69 -8.49 -18.11
CA ALA A 7 0.09 -9.62 -17.62
C ALA A 7 0.88 -10.23 -18.78
N GLN A 8 2.15 -10.53 -18.54
CA GLN A 8 3.06 -11.16 -19.50
C GLN A 8 3.68 -12.40 -18.86
N VAL A 9 3.66 -13.52 -19.59
CA VAL A 9 4.19 -14.80 -19.13
C VAL A 9 5.44 -15.13 -19.92
N TYR A 10 6.53 -15.43 -19.21
CA TYR A 10 7.80 -15.85 -19.77
C TYR A 10 8.09 -17.26 -19.31
N GLN A 11 8.21 -18.19 -20.25
CA GLN A 11 8.55 -19.58 -19.97
C GLN A 11 9.33 -20.18 -21.14
N ASN A 12 10.06 -21.26 -20.87
CA ASN A 12 10.53 -22.12 -21.95
C ASN A 12 9.38 -23.05 -22.39
N ALA A 13 8.90 -22.87 -23.63
CA ALA A 13 7.80 -23.66 -24.19
C ALA A 13 8.25 -25.01 -24.78
N TYR A 14 9.56 -25.25 -24.92
CA TYR A 14 10.11 -26.46 -25.52
C TYR A 14 10.71 -27.34 -24.44
N LEU A 15 10.09 -28.50 -24.25
CA LEU A 15 10.52 -29.49 -23.27
C LEU A 15 10.87 -30.83 -23.94
N PRO A 16 11.84 -31.57 -23.40
CA PRO A 16 12.12 -32.94 -23.84
C PRO A 16 10.90 -33.86 -23.67
N GLU A 17 10.86 -34.94 -24.45
CA GLU A 17 9.84 -35.97 -24.29
C GLU A 17 9.89 -36.58 -22.88
N GLY A 18 8.72 -36.73 -22.26
CA GLY A 18 8.61 -37.24 -20.88
C GLY A 18 8.75 -36.19 -19.78
N SER A 19 9.05 -34.92 -20.10
CA SER A 19 9.03 -33.84 -19.10
C SER A 19 7.61 -33.57 -18.60
N ARG A 20 7.49 -33.25 -17.30
CA ARG A 20 6.21 -33.03 -16.61
C ARG A 20 6.09 -31.67 -15.92
N GLU A 21 7.15 -30.86 -15.96
CA GLU A 21 7.21 -29.57 -15.26
C GLU A 21 7.59 -28.45 -16.23
N VAL A 22 6.86 -27.33 -16.14
CA VAL A 22 7.14 -26.06 -16.82
C VAL A 22 7.25 -24.99 -15.75
N ASN A 23 8.35 -24.24 -15.76
CA ASN A 23 8.50 -23.05 -14.93
C ASN A 23 8.21 -21.81 -15.77
N ALA A 24 7.43 -20.89 -15.21
CA ALA A 24 7.06 -19.64 -15.84
C ALA A 24 7.22 -18.48 -14.86
N ILE A 25 7.61 -17.32 -15.37
CA ILE A 25 7.60 -16.04 -14.66
C ILE A 25 6.44 -15.24 -15.23
N MET A 26 5.49 -14.85 -14.37
CA MET A 26 4.41 -13.95 -14.75
C MET A 26 4.66 -12.56 -14.19
N THR A 27 4.80 -11.59 -15.08
CA THR A 27 4.87 -10.17 -14.73
C THR A 27 3.47 -9.60 -14.85
N VAL A 28 2.94 -9.04 -13.76
CA VAL A 28 1.67 -8.32 -13.73
C VAL A 28 1.96 -6.84 -13.53
N VAL A 29 1.42 -5.99 -14.40
CA VAL A 29 1.52 -4.54 -14.31
C VAL A 29 0.11 -3.98 -14.09
N ALA A 30 -0.04 -3.13 -13.08
CA ALA A 30 -1.26 -2.37 -12.84
C ALA A 30 -1.01 -0.94 -13.31
N ASP A 31 -1.49 -0.61 -14.50
CA ASP A 31 -1.42 0.70 -15.11
C ASP A 31 -2.73 1.46 -14.86
N GLY A 32 -2.66 2.48 -14.04
CA GLY A 32 -3.74 3.44 -13.84
C GLY A 32 -3.14 4.78 -13.45
N GLU A 33 -3.67 5.87 -14.00
CA GLU A 33 -3.37 7.21 -13.46
C GLU A 33 -3.79 7.25 -11.98
N GLU A 34 -3.00 7.95 -11.16
CA GLU A 34 -3.32 8.22 -9.76
C GLU A 34 -4.75 8.78 -9.66
N GLY A 35 -5.69 7.94 -9.24
CA GLY A 35 -7.11 8.29 -9.29
C GLY A 35 -7.97 7.24 -10.00
N THR A 36 -7.76 5.95 -9.69
CA THR A 36 -8.87 5.02 -9.89
C THR A 36 -9.96 5.40 -8.91
N SER A 37 -11.00 6.04 -9.43
CA SER A 37 -12.34 6.07 -8.85
C SER A 37 -12.84 4.62 -8.80
N VAL A 38 -12.32 3.84 -7.85
CA VAL A 38 -13.06 2.67 -7.39
C VAL A 38 -14.39 3.26 -6.92
N ASN A 39 -15.52 2.74 -7.40
CA ASN A 39 -16.85 3.15 -6.91
C ASN A 39 -17.08 2.77 -5.43
N SER A 40 -16.00 2.60 -4.65
CA SER A 40 -15.96 2.74 -3.20
C SER A 40 -15.70 4.23 -2.94
N THR A 41 -16.78 4.99 -2.82
CA THR A 41 -16.78 6.44 -2.56
C THR A 41 -16.12 6.81 -1.22
N GLU A 42 -15.85 5.84 -0.35
CA GLU A 42 -15.30 6.09 0.99
C GLU A 42 -13.97 5.34 1.15
N LYS A 43 -12.89 6.09 1.35
CA LYS A 43 -11.59 5.55 1.74
C LYS A 43 -11.39 5.82 3.22
N VAL A 44 -10.72 4.90 3.92
CA VAL A 44 -10.34 5.09 5.32
C VAL A 44 -8.83 4.93 5.46
N PHE A 45 -8.17 5.92 6.06
CA PHE A 45 -6.74 5.90 6.37
C PHE A 45 -6.50 5.79 7.88
N GLY A 46 -5.91 4.68 8.31
CA GLY A 46 -5.59 4.44 9.72
C GLY A 46 -4.14 4.75 10.05
N ILE A 47 -3.91 5.53 11.11
CA ILE A 47 -2.59 5.90 11.61
C ILE A 47 -2.40 5.25 12.98
N ILE A 48 -1.31 4.51 13.17
CA ILE A 48 -0.95 3.92 14.46
C ILE A 48 0.35 4.59 14.92
N CYS A 49 0.33 5.16 16.12
CA CYS A 49 1.45 5.91 16.70
C CYS A 49 1.87 5.29 18.03
N ASP A 50 3.13 4.89 18.16
CA ASP A 50 3.70 4.51 19.45
C ASP A 50 3.89 5.75 20.33
N THR A 51 3.41 5.69 21.57
CA THR A 51 3.58 6.72 22.59
C THR A 51 4.25 6.16 23.85
N SER A 52 5.04 5.09 23.72
CA SER A 52 5.91 4.55 24.77
C SER A 52 7.00 5.55 25.18
N GLY A 53 7.58 5.38 26.38
CA GLY A 53 8.63 6.30 26.87
C GLY A 53 9.87 6.40 25.96
N SER A 54 10.10 5.44 25.07
CA SER A 54 11.19 5.50 24.08
C SER A 54 10.99 6.56 22.98
N MET A 55 9.75 7.06 22.87
CA MET A 55 9.33 8.08 21.92
C MET A 55 9.47 9.50 22.47
N ASP A 56 9.84 9.67 23.74
CA ASP A 56 9.97 10.99 24.36
C ASP A 56 10.96 11.90 23.63
N GLY A 57 10.72 13.21 23.75
CA GLY A 57 11.54 14.25 23.13
C GLY A 57 11.28 14.41 21.63
N GLU A 58 12.36 14.52 20.86
CA GLU A 58 12.31 14.90 19.45
C GLU A 58 11.54 13.89 18.57
N LYS A 59 11.54 12.61 18.94
CA LYS A 59 10.82 11.57 18.19
C LYS A 59 9.32 11.80 18.22
N MET A 60 8.75 12.12 19.38
CA MET A 60 7.33 12.44 19.51
C MET A 60 6.97 13.72 18.76
N VAL A 61 7.86 14.72 18.77
CA VAL A 61 7.66 15.97 18.00
C VAL A 61 7.65 15.67 16.50
N ALA A 62 8.61 14.89 16.01
CA ALA A 62 8.70 14.47 14.62
C ALA A 62 7.48 13.62 14.21
N ALA A 63 7.04 12.68 15.04
CA ALA A 63 5.87 11.85 14.79
C ALA A 63 4.60 12.69 14.63
N LYS A 64 4.37 13.66 15.52
CA LYS A 64 3.23 14.60 15.41
C LYS A 64 3.26 15.40 14.11
N SER A 65 4.44 15.93 13.75
CA SER A 65 4.62 16.69 12.51
C SER A 65 4.36 15.82 11.28
N ALA A 66 4.87 14.59 11.26
CA ALA A 66 4.65 13.64 10.17
C ALA A 66 3.17 13.24 10.05
N ILE A 67 2.48 13.01 11.16
CA ILE A 67 1.05 12.68 11.18
C ILE A 67 0.22 13.85 10.64
N ALA A 68 0.50 15.08 11.07
CA ALA A 68 -0.19 16.27 10.57
C ALA A 68 -0.02 16.41 9.05
N LYS A 69 1.23 16.31 8.57
CA LYS A 69 1.54 16.38 7.14
C LYS A 69 0.90 15.24 6.35
N LEU A 70 0.81 14.04 6.92
CA LEU A 70 0.16 12.91 6.27
C LEU A 70 -1.34 13.18 6.09
N ILE A 71 -2.01 13.70 7.13
CA ILE A 71 -3.43 14.05 7.06
C ILE A 71 -3.67 15.15 6.01
N GLU A 72 -2.78 16.14 5.91
CA GLU A 72 -2.82 17.19 4.87
C GLU A 72 -2.69 16.63 3.44
N LEU A 73 -2.04 15.48 3.26
CA LEU A 73 -1.86 14.84 1.96
C LEU A 73 -3.02 13.90 1.59
N LEU A 74 -3.94 13.62 2.51
CA LEU A 74 -5.07 12.75 2.22
C LEU A 74 -6.05 13.43 1.24
N PRO A 75 -6.63 12.67 0.28
CA PRO A 75 -7.74 13.17 -0.52
C PRO A 75 -8.92 13.59 0.37
N GLU A 76 -9.62 14.67 0.00
CA GLU A 76 -10.70 15.28 0.82
C GLU A 76 -11.78 14.28 1.28
N GLU A 77 -12.13 13.31 0.43
CA GLU A 77 -13.16 12.29 0.69
C GLU A 77 -12.64 11.09 1.51
N THR A 78 -11.45 11.21 2.12
CA THR A 78 -10.84 10.12 2.91
C THR A 78 -11.11 10.35 4.40
N TYR A 79 -11.85 9.43 5.01
CA TYR A 79 -11.95 9.36 6.45
C TYR A 79 -10.60 8.93 7.03
N PHE A 80 -10.25 9.40 8.22
CA PHE A 80 -9.04 8.95 8.90
C PHE A 80 -9.25 8.79 10.39
N PHE A 81 -8.36 8.03 11.03
CA PHE A 81 -8.29 7.91 12.48
C PHE A 81 -6.85 7.72 12.93
N VAL A 82 -6.57 8.11 14.17
CA VAL A 82 -5.28 7.93 14.82
C VAL A 82 -5.47 7.09 16.07
N VAL A 83 -4.70 6.01 16.19
CA VAL A 83 -4.64 5.16 17.39
C VAL A 83 -3.25 5.32 18.01
N THR A 84 -3.21 5.71 19.28
CA THR A 84 -1.96 5.75 20.05
C THR A 84 -1.82 4.49 20.90
N GLY A 85 -0.65 3.87 20.86
CA GLY A 85 -0.30 2.71 21.68
C GLY A 85 0.71 3.08 22.76
N SER A 86 0.38 2.81 24.02
CA SER A 86 1.35 2.78 25.11
C SER A 86 1.13 1.53 25.96
N SER A 87 2.15 1.12 26.74
CA SER A 87 1.92 0.19 27.84
C SER A 87 1.05 0.86 28.92
N LYS A 88 0.31 0.06 29.69
CA LYS A 88 -0.24 0.50 30.98
C LYS A 88 0.87 0.79 31.98
#